data_AF-A0A8T6YBH8-F1
#
_entry.id   AF-A0A8T6YBH8-F1
#
_cell.length_a   1.000
_cell.length_b   1.000
_cell.length_c   1.000
_cell.angle_alpha   90.00
_cell.angle_beta   90.00
_cell.angle_gamma   90.00
#
_symmetry.space_group_name_H-M   'P 1'
#
loop_
_entity.id
_entity.type
_entity.pdbx_description
1 polymer ?
#
loop_
_entity_poly.entity_id
_entity_poly.type
_entity_poly.pdbx_seq_one_letter_code
_entity_poly.pdbx_strand_id
1 'polypeptide(L)' 'MELKINWNHKRCKHAIERMWLRGVSMDEVKDAIIKGKKSMQMNTGLIEAFYRFFSIVYDEQVLKNKEIRKIYPVTVKLW' A
#
# COMPACT_ATOMS: atom_id res chain seq x y z
N MET A 1 -4.53 17.21 -3.60
CA MET A 1 -4.29 16.05 -2.71
C MET A 1 -3.03 15.26 -3.12
N GLU A 2 -1.99 15.29 -2.30
CA GLU A 2 -0.67 14.69 -2.53
C GLU A 2 -0.57 13.29 -1.88
N LEU A 3 -0.10 12.28 -2.62
CA LEU A 3 0.09 10.91 -2.12
C LEU A 3 1.55 10.71 -1.69
N LYS A 4 1.78 10.41 -0.41
CA LYS A 4 3.10 10.07 0.15
C LYS A 4 3.12 8.66 0.67
N ILE A 5 3.84 7.78 -0.03
CA ILE A 5 4.07 6.41 0.42
C ILE A 5 5.34 6.38 1.26
N ASN A 6 5.22 5.89 2.49
CA ASN A 6 6.34 5.78 3.40
C ASN A 6 7.09 4.46 3.15
N TRP A 7 8.23 4.54 2.48
CA TRP A 7 9.11 3.39 2.20
C TRP A 7 10.21 3.19 3.25
N ASN A 8 10.07 3.75 4.46
CA ASN A 8 11.09 3.59 5.48
C ASN A 8 11.32 2.10 5.77
N HIS A 9 12.54 1.64 5.46
CA HIS A 9 12.92 0.24 5.48
C HIS A 9 12.69 -0.42 6.84
N LYS A 10 12.82 0.30 7.96
CA LYS A 10 12.57 -0.27 9.30
C LYS A 10 11.11 -0.65 9.52
N ARG A 11 10.17 0.13 8.99
CA ARG A 11 8.72 -0.10 9.16
C ARG A 11 8.13 -0.96 8.06
N CYS A 12 8.66 -0.85 6.85
CA CYS A 12 8.12 -1.52 5.67
C CYS A 12 8.99 -2.68 5.19
N LYS A 13 9.97 -3.14 5.99
CA LYS A 13 10.86 -4.27 5.65
C LYS A 13 10.10 -5.45 5.06
N HIS A 14 9.05 -5.89 5.78
CA HIS A 14 8.23 -7.02 5.36
C HIS A 14 7.55 -6.77 4.00
N ALA A 15 6.92 -5.61 3.81
CA ALA A 15 6.28 -5.28 2.53
C ALA A 15 7.29 -5.22 1.38
N ILE A 16 8.46 -4.60 1.58
CA ILE A 16 9.51 -4.45 0.58
C ILE A 16 10.09 -5.81 0.19
N GLU A 17 10.41 -6.66 1.16
CA GLU A 17 10.88 -8.03 0.90
C GLU A 17 9.83 -8.82 0.12
N ARG A 18 8.56 -8.72 0.51
CA ARG A 18 7.46 -9.40 -0.20
C ARG A 18 7.29 -8.89 -1.62
N MET A 19 7.48 -7.59 -1.87
CA MET A 19 7.46 -6.99 -3.21
C MET A 19 8.57 -7.55 -4.09
N TRP A 20 9.82 -7.50 -3.60
CA TRP A 20 10.99 -7.98 -4.35
C TRP A 20 10.91 -9.46 -4.67
N LEU A 21 10.51 -10.29 -3.71
CA LEU A 21 10.28 -11.72 -3.91
C LEU A 21 9.20 -12.02 -4.98
N ARG A 22 8.35 -11.04 -5.30
CA ARG A 22 7.22 -11.19 -6.22
C ARG A 22 7.42 -10.44 -7.54
N GLY A 23 8.58 -9.81 -7.73
CA GLY A 23 8.83 -8.96 -8.90
C GLY A 23 7.91 -7.74 -8.97
N VAL A 24 7.36 -7.28 -7.85
CA VAL A 24 6.48 -6.11 -7.79
C VAL A 24 7.32 -4.86 -7.52
N SER A 25 7.25 -3.89 -8.42
CA SER A 25 7.96 -2.61 -8.28
C SER A 25 7.23 -1.62 -7.35
N MET A 26 7.95 -0.60 -6.86
CA MET A 26 7.32 0.49 -6.09
C MET A 26 6.30 1.28 -6.91
N ASP A 27 6.54 1.44 -8.21
CA ASP A 27 5.62 2.11 -9.12
C ASP A 27 4.33 1.30 -9.31
N GLU A 28 4.42 -0.03 -9.41
CA GLU A 28 3.24 -0.88 -9.43
C GLU A 28 2.43 -0.82 -8.14
N VAL A 29 3.08 -0.71 -6.98
CA VAL A 29 2.36 -0.49 -5.71
C VAL A 29 1.68 0.87 -5.69
N LYS A 30 2.34 1.92 -6.19
CA LYS A 30 1.72 3.25 -6.33
C LYS A 30 0.50 3.19 -7.25
N ASP A 31 0.61 2.48 -8.36
CA ASP A 31 -0.49 2.23 -9.28
C ASP A 31 -1.62 1.42 -8.62
N ALA A 32 -1.30 0.40 -7.82
CA ALA A 32 -2.28 -0.37 -7.08
C ALA A 32 -3.05 0.49 -6.07
N ILE A 33 -2.36 1.39 -5.36
CA ILE A 33 -3.00 2.32 -4.42
C ILE A 33 -3.93 3.29 -5.16
N ILE A 34 -3.54 3.80 -6.32
CA ILE A 34 -4.35 4.78 -7.07
C ILE A 34 -5.52 4.08 -7.77
N LYS A 35 -5.23 3.06 -8.59
CA LYS A 35 -6.13 2.43 -9.57
C LYS A 35 -6.75 1.12 -9.09
N GLY A 36 -6.16 0.48 -8.08
CA GLY A 36 -6.60 -0.84 -7.61
C GLY A 36 -7.97 -0.81 -6.97
N LYS A 37 -8.65 -1.97 -7.00
CA LYS A 37 -9.93 -2.19 -6.32
C LYS A 37 -9.67 -2.25 -4.81
N LYS A 38 -10.20 -1.29 -4.07
CA LYS A 38 -9.97 -1.15 -2.62
C LYS A 38 -11.06 -1.87 -1.84
N SER A 39 -10.66 -2.58 -0.80
CA SER A 39 -11.54 -3.16 0.21
C SER A 39 -10.95 -2.86 1.59
N MET A 40 -11.82 -2.52 2.55
CA MET A 40 -11.41 -2.33 3.93
C MET A 40 -11.52 -3.66 4.68
N GLN A 41 -10.44 -4.06 5.36
CA GLN A 41 -10.44 -5.22 6.23
C GLN A 41 -11.20 -4.86 7.51
N MET A 42 -12.38 -5.47 7.71
CA MET A 42 -13.28 -5.15 8.83
C MET A 42 -12.62 -5.29 10.20
N ASN A 43 -11.68 -6.22 10.35
CA ASN A 43 -11.07 -6.52 11.65
C ASN A 43 -9.91 -5.58 12.03
N THR A 44 -9.25 -4.96 11.05
CA THR A 44 -8.00 -4.20 11.26
C THR A 44 -8.11 -2.74 10.85
N GLY A 45 -9.15 -2.37 10.08
CA GLY A 45 -9.27 -1.04 9.48
C GLY A 45 -8.28 -0.78 8.34
N LEU A 46 -7.43 -1.76 8.00
CA LEU A 46 -6.47 -1.65 6.91
C LEU A 46 -7.16 -1.69 5.55
N ILE A 47 -6.54 -1.06 4.56
CA ILE A 47 -7.03 -1.08 3.19
C ILE A 47 -6.22 -2.12 2.42
N GLU A 48 -6.93 -3.00 1.73
CA GLU A 48 -6.37 -3.92 0.75
C GLU A 48 -6.74 -3.43 -0.64
N ALA A 49 -5.74 -3.11 -1.45
CA ALA A 49 -5.93 -2.75 -2.85
C ALA A 49 -5.46 -3.89 -3.75
N PHE A 50 -6.41 -4.44 -4.51
CA PHE A 50 -6.15 -5.47 -5.51
C PHE A 50 -5.78 -4.83 -6.85
N TYR A 51 -4.70 -5.31 -7.46
CA TYR A 51 -4.21 -4.82 -8.74
C TYR A 51 -3.50 -5.94 -9.51
N ARG A 52 -4.00 -6.25 -10.71
CA ARG A 52 -3.48 -7.35 -11.56
C ARG A 52 -3.43 -8.67 -10.78
N PHE A 53 -2.23 -9.22 -10.56
CA PHE A 53 -1.96 -10.51 -9.93
C PHE A 53 -1.57 -10.40 -8.45
N PHE A 54 -1.67 -9.22 -7.83
CA PHE A 54 -1.29 -9.02 -6.43
C PHE A 54 -2.26 -8.11 -5.68
N SER A 55 -2.15 -8.12 -4.35
CA SER A 55 -2.77 -7.12 -3.48
C SER A 55 -1.75 -6.50 -2.54
N ILE A 56 -1.91 -5.20 -2.29
CA ILE A 56 -1.15 -4.45 -1.30
C ILE A 56 -2.08 -4.14 -0.13
N VAL A 57 -1.66 -4.51 1.08
CA VAL A 57 -2.33 -4.11 2.33
C VAL A 57 -1.56 -2.94 2.93
N TYR A 58 -2.24 -1.87 3.28
CA TYR A 58 -1.65 -0.67 3.83
C TYR A 58 -2.58 0.03 4.84
N ASP A 59 -1.96 0.81 5.72
CA ASP A 59 -2.65 1.81 6.52
C ASP A 59 -2.63 3.17 5.80
N GLU A 60 -3.71 3.93 5.94
CA GLU A 60 -3.89 5.24 5.31
C GLU A 60 -4.22 6.31 6.36
N GLN A 61 -3.38 7.35 6.39
CA GLN A 61 -3.61 8.54 7.22
C GLN A 61 -3.86 9.76 6.32
N VAL A 62 -5.08 10.32 6.43
CA VAL A 62 -5.49 11.50 5.68
C VAL A 62 -5.31 12.76 6.54
N LEU A 63 -4.33 13.58 6.18
CA LEU A 63 -4.11 14.89 6.81
C LEU A 63 -4.93 15.95 6.05
N LYS A 64 -6.19 16.14 6.46
CA LYS A 64 -7.15 17.04 5.80
C LYS A 64 -6.62 18.46 5.62
N ASN A 65 -5.94 19.01 6.62
CA ASN A 65 -5.43 20.39 6.61
C ASN A 65 -4.31 20.63 5.57
N LYS A 66 -3.67 19.57 5.08
CA LYS A 66 -2.56 19.67 4.10
C LYS A 66 -2.88 18.97 2.78
N GLU A 67 -4.08 18.40 2.65
CA GLU A 67 -4.45 17.50 1.56
C GLU A 67 -3.43 16.38 1.29
N ILE A 68 -2.79 15.83 2.33
CA ILE A 68 -1.80 14.76 2.17
C ILE A 68 -2.41 13.42 2.57
N ARG A 69 -2.30 12.43 1.70
CA ARG A 69 -2.55 11.01 2.01
C ARG A 69 -1.23 10.32 2.28
N LYS A 70 -1.00 9.93 3.53
CA LYS A 70 0.15 9.13 3.91
C LYS A 70 -0.22 7.66 3.89
N ILE A 71 0.54 6.88 3.13
CA ILE A 71 0.36 5.44 3.01
C ILE A 71 1.50 4.72 3.71
N TYR A 72 1.15 3.73 4.52
CA TYR A 72 2.10 2.87 5.21
C TYR A 72 1.89 1.42 4.75
N PRO A 73 2.69 0.94 3.80
CA PRO A 73 2.63 -0.45 3.34
C PRO A 73 2.86 -1.44 4.49
N VAL A 74 1.96 -2.41 4.62
CA VAL A 74 2.04 -3.49 5.61
C VAL A 74 2.55 -4.77 4.96
N THR A 75 1.92 -5.23 3.87
CA THR A 75 2.35 -6.45 3.16
C THR A 75 1.86 -6.49 1.71
N VAL A 76 2.51 -7.31 0.89
CA VAL A 76 2.06 -7.67 -0.46
C VAL A 76 1.71 -9.16 -0.51
N LYS A 77 0.54 -9.47 -1.06
CA LYS A 77 0.04 -10.83 -1.29
C LYS A 77 -0.04 -11.11 -2.80
N LEU A 78 0.17 -12.37 -3.18
CA LEU A 78 -0.15 -12.85 -4.53
C LEU A 78 -1.51 -13.53 -4.50
N TRP A 79 -2.17 -13.55 -5.65
CA TRP A 79 -3.28 -14.43 -5.95
C TRP A 79 -2.82 -15.59 -6.83
#